data_AF-A0A8W8N961-F1
#
_entry.id   AF-A0A8W8N961-F1
#
_cell.length_a   1.000
_cell.length_b   1.000
_cell.length_c   1.000
_cell.angle_alpha   90.00
_cell.angle_beta   90.00
_cell.angle_gamma   90.00
#
_symmetry.space_group_name_H-M   'P 1'
#
loop_
_entity.id
_entity.type
_entity.pdbx_description
1 polymer ?
#
loop_
_entity_poly.entity_id
_entity_poly.type
_entity_poly.pdbx_seq_one_letter_code
_entity_poly.pdbx_strand_id
1 'polypeptide(L)'
;MAISLRYWASYTEGRVKLQRRSENSVSSDHVLKFVFDEENQYITGVVQASMRNVAYKVTIELDDDTVKRSTCECVMRDYYCHHVAAVLLFGYKNVSKTDIRCSWLKRPKSQPKKIETIDEMYPSPNPTYSAPLDPLSRSSFLKAARRKRMSKSLLKRLLSAYNLERCPAISWGITNERAAIDSYILLGASVEETGVWLHESGAIGASPDGIVTHQPHCSGHTGILHFQTEAAKYLEAELIEVKCPYSAKDMKIKDAVETVPGFFLETADGYLHLKEDSDYYHQIQGQLYITKKKCCDLIVWTPTDLAIIRMVKDINWSANIEKLIDFYFEKFIPEVNKK
;
A
#
# COMPACT_ATOMS: atom_id res chain seq x y z
N MET A 1 9.57 -16.33 3.46
CA MET A 1 10.17 -16.49 4.80
C MET A 1 10.81 -15.17 5.21
N ALA A 2 10.54 -14.68 6.43
CA ALA A 2 11.13 -13.45 6.93
C ALA A 2 12.50 -13.72 7.58
N ILE A 3 13.45 -12.80 7.43
CA ILE A 3 14.71 -12.87 8.18
C ILE A 3 14.39 -12.58 9.65
N SER A 4 14.48 -13.60 10.48
CA SER A 4 14.23 -13.51 11.92
C SER A 4 15.28 -12.64 12.62
N LEU A 5 14.85 -11.82 13.59
CA LEU A 5 15.77 -11.09 14.47
C LEU A 5 16.71 -12.04 15.24
N ARG A 6 16.32 -13.31 15.38
CA ARG A 6 17.12 -14.36 16.05
C ARG A 6 18.47 -14.58 15.37
N TYR A 7 18.57 -14.42 14.05
CA TYR A 7 19.85 -14.52 13.33
C TYR A 7 20.84 -13.44 13.78
N TRP A 8 20.37 -12.20 13.96
CA TRP A 8 21.21 -11.12 14.47
C TRP A 8 21.52 -11.26 15.96
N ALA A 9 20.51 -11.63 16.75
CA ALA A 9 20.66 -11.80 18.19
C ALA A 9 21.68 -12.90 18.53
N SER A 10 21.59 -14.07 17.90
CA SER A 10 22.55 -15.17 18.07
C SER A 10 23.95 -14.79 17.61
N TYR A 11 24.09 -14.10 16.47
CA TYR A 11 25.39 -13.67 15.97
C TYR A 11 26.07 -12.63 16.88
N THR A 12 25.29 -11.79 17.57
CA THR A 12 25.83 -10.70 18.39
C THR A 12 25.82 -10.97 19.89
N GLU A 13 25.39 -12.17 20.29
CA GLU A 13 25.24 -12.56 21.69
C GLU A 13 26.53 -12.33 22.49
N GLY A 14 26.39 -11.67 23.65
CA GLY A 14 27.50 -11.33 24.54
C GLY A 14 28.45 -10.22 24.02
N ARG A 15 28.18 -9.58 22.89
CA ARG A 15 29.10 -8.64 22.22
C ARG A 15 28.50 -7.25 22.02
N VAL A 16 28.36 -6.48 23.10
CA VAL A 16 27.76 -5.14 23.09
C VAL A 16 28.43 -4.16 22.10
N LYS A 17 29.76 -4.21 21.95
CA LYS A 17 30.48 -3.35 20.98
C LYS A 17 30.12 -3.69 19.53
N LEU A 18 29.83 -4.96 19.24
CA LEU A 18 29.44 -5.43 17.91
C LEU A 18 28.03 -4.97 17.56
N GLN A 19 27.10 -5.10 18.53
CA GLN A 19 25.72 -4.64 18.41
C GLN A 19 25.65 -3.15 18.06
N ARG A 20 26.24 -2.29 18.90
CA ARG A 20 26.24 -0.84 18.69
C ARG A 20 26.83 -0.43 17.34
N ARG A 21 27.92 -1.07 16.91
CA ARG A 21 28.54 -0.77 15.60
C ARG A 21 27.66 -1.22 14.43
N SER A 22 26.98 -2.35 14.55
CA SER A 22 26.05 -2.82 13.53
C SER A 22 24.82 -1.92 13.43
N GLU A 23 24.26 -1.50 14.55
CA GLU A 23 23.15 -0.54 14.62
C GLU A 23 23.53 0.80 13.99
N ASN A 24 24.70 1.33 14.34
CA ASN A 24 25.22 2.57 13.77
C ASN A 24 25.43 2.48 12.26
N SER A 25 25.88 1.33 11.76
CA SER A 25 26.08 1.13 10.31
C SER A 25 24.75 1.07 9.56
N VAL A 26 23.71 0.50 10.18
CA VAL A 26 22.36 0.50 9.63
C VAL A 26 21.71 1.88 9.70
N SER A 27 21.86 2.62 10.81
CA SER A 27 21.27 3.96 10.98
C SER A 27 21.97 5.05 10.15
N SER A 28 23.24 4.83 9.79
CA SER A 28 24.02 5.74 8.94
C SER A 28 23.97 5.36 7.46
N ASP A 29 23.06 4.47 7.05
CA ASP A 29 22.89 4.00 5.67
C ASP A 29 24.17 3.42 5.03
N HIS A 30 25.04 2.78 5.83
CA HIS A 30 26.30 2.20 5.33
C HIS A 30 26.12 0.82 4.67
N VAL A 31 24.93 0.22 4.71
CA VAL A 31 24.62 -1.01 3.95
C VAL A 31 24.21 -0.61 2.53
N LEU A 32 25.15 -0.69 1.60
CA LEU A 32 25.02 -0.17 0.23
C LEU A 32 24.24 -1.11 -0.70
N LYS A 33 24.35 -2.42 -0.46
CA LYS A 33 23.67 -3.46 -1.22
C LYS A 33 23.24 -4.59 -0.30
N PHE A 34 22.08 -5.15 -0.56
CA PHE A 34 21.54 -6.29 0.14
C PHE A 34 20.77 -7.16 -0.85
N VAL A 35 20.99 -8.47 -0.81
CA VAL A 35 20.29 -9.48 -1.61
C VAL A 35 20.04 -10.68 -0.69
N PHE A 36 18.81 -11.14 -0.63
CA PHE A 36 18.43 -12.36 0.07
C PHE A 36 17.88 -13.36 -0.95
N ASP A 37 18.50 -14.54 -1.00
CA ASP A 37 18.06 -15.68 -1.78
C ASP A 37 17.29 -16.62 -0.85
N GLU A 38 15.97 -16.64 -1.02
CA GLU A 38 15.06 -17.43 -0.19
C GLU A 38 15.15 -18.94 -0.47
N GLU A 39 15.42 -19.34 -1.72
CA GLU A 39 15.48 -20.75 -2.11
C GLU A 39 16.69 -21.44 -1.50
N ASN A 40 17.83 -20.73 -1.46
CA ASN A 40 19.08 -21.27 -0.94
C ASN A 40 19.41 -20.81 0.49
N GLN A 41 18.58 -19.97 1.11
CA GLN A 41 18.82 -19.40 2.45
C GLN A 41 20.17 -18.66 2.55
N TYR A 42 20.49 -17.86 1.54
CA TYR A 42 21.73 -17.09 1.45
C TYR A 42 21.47 -15.58 1.47
N ILE A 43 22.27 -14.84 2.24
CA ILE A 43 22.31 -13.38 2.21
C ILE A 43 23.64 -12.91 1.61
N THR A 44 23.58 -11.98 0.67
CA THR A 44 24.74 -11.23 0.19
C THR A 44 24.55 -9.74 0.44
N GLY A 45 25.53 -9.10 1.07
CA GLY A 45 25.52 -7.67 1.37
C GLY A 45 26.81 -6.97 0.96
N VAL A 46 26.74 -5.65 0.82
CA VAL A 46 27.92 -4.78 0.68
C VAL A 46 27.80 -3.67 1.73
N VAL A 47 28.79 -3.56 2.61
CA VAL A 47 28.79 -2.60 3.72
C VAL A 47 29.99 -1.68 3.63
N GLN A 48 29.75 -0.37 3.70
CA GLN A 48 30.79 0.65 3.73
C GLN A 48 31.58 0.59 5.05
N ALA A 49 32.91 0.70 4.94
CA ALA A 49 33.78 0.77 6.10
C ALA A 49 33.65 2.12 6.80
N SER A 50 33.60 2.13 8.14
CA SER A 50 33.34 3.35 8.92
C SER A 50 34.40 4.47 8.75
N MET A 51 35.63 4.12 8.35
CA MET A 51 36.78 5.06 8.32
C MET A 51 37.45 5.14 6.95
N ARG A 52 36.98 4.39 5.95
CA ARG A 52 37.61 4.29 4.63
C ARG A 52 36.54 4.40 3.57
N ASN A 53 36.87 5.03 2.44
CA ASN A 53 35.99 5.04 1.27
C ASN A 53 36.08 3.71 0.51
N VAL A 54 35.84 2.61 1.23
CA VAL A 54 35.93 1.22 0.77
C VAL A 54 34.70 0.51 1.30
N ALA A 55 34.12 -0.39 0.50
CA ALA A 55 33.01 -1.24 0.92
C ALA A 55 33.44 -2.71 0.89
N TYR A 56 32.94 -3.49 1.84
CA TYR A 56 33.25 -4.91 1.97
C TYR A 56 32.03 -5.74 1.56
N LYS A 57 32.28 -6.77 0.74
CA LYS A 57 31.28 -7.80 0.48
C LYS A 57 31.15 -8.71 1.69
N VAL A 58 29.90 -9.09 1.97
CA VAL A 58 29.49 -9.98 3.04
C VAL A 58 28.64 -11.08 2.42
N THR A 59 28.89 -12.33 2.78
CA THR A 59 28.00 -13.45 2.47
C THR A 59 27.65 -14.23 3.73
N ILE A 60 26.42 -14.68 3.84
CA ILE A 60 25.88 -15.37 5.01
C ILE A 60 25.02 -16.53 4.53
N GLU A 61 25.25 -17.71 5.08
CA GLU A 61 24.44 -18.91 4.92
C GLU A 61 23.63 -19.12 6.20
N LEU A 62 22.31 -19.24 6.07
CA LEU A 62 21.39 -19.43 7.19
C LEU A 62 20.96 -20.89 7.31
N ASP A 63 20.64 -21.33 8.54
CA ASP A 63 20.13 -22.67 8.84
C ASP A 63 19.24 -22.61 10.08
N ASP A 64 18.01 -23.14 10.00
CA ASP A 64 17.01 -23.27 11.07
C ASP A 64 17.20 -22.29 12.27
N ASP A 65 17.00 -20.99 12.03
CA ASP A 65 17.08 -19.88 13.00
C ASP A 65 18.50 -19.44 13.49
N THR A 66 19.59 -19.98 12.92
CA THR A 66 20.97 -19.59 13.23
C THR A 66 21.82 -19.27 11.98
N VAL A 67 22.95 -18.59 12.19
CA VAL A 67 23.93 -18.32 11.12
C VAL A 67 24.87 -19.51 11.02
N LYS A 68 24.71 -20.31 9.97
CA LYS A 68 25.57 -21.48 9.70
C LYS A 68 26.98 -21.07 9.33
N ARG A 69 27.11 -20.08 8.45
CA ARG A 69 28.41 -19.56 8.01
C ARG A 69 28.30 -18.11 7.58
N SER A 70 29.32 -17.31 7.88
CA SER A 70 29.43 -15.94 7.40
C SER A 70 30.84 -15.64 6.94
N THR A 71 31.00 -14.97 5.80
CA THR A 71 32.29 -14.46 5.34
C THR A 71 32.19 -12.97 5.05
N CYS A 72 33.26 -12.23 5.34
CA CYS A 72 33.36 -10.81 5.01
C CYS A 72 34.76 -10.47 4.47
N GLU A 73 34.85 -9.54 3.52
CA GLU A 73 36.14 -9.08 2.97
C GLU A 73 36.95 -8.18 3.94
N CYS A 74 36.40 -7.84 5.10
CA CYS A 74 37.11 -7.03 6.09
C CYS A 74 38.26 -7.81 6.75
N VAL A 75 39.14 -7.11 7.46
CA VAL A 75 40.33 -7.71 8.12
C VAL A 75 39.97 -8.86 9.07
N MET A 76 38.75 -8.85 9.62
CA MET A 76 38.28 -9.90 10.53
C MET A 76 37.88 -11.20 9.81
N ARG A 77 37.72 -11.18 8.47
CA ARG A 77 37.38 -12.27 7.53
C ARG A 77 36.38 -13.33 8.00
N ASP A 78 36.82 -14.21 8.88
CA ASP A 78 36.09 -15.39 9.41
C ASP A 78 35.62 -15.21 10.87
N TYR A 79 35.98 -14.11 11.54
CA TYR A 79 35.55 -13.77 12.89
C TYR A 79 34.38 -12.77 12.88
N TYR A 80 33.62 -12.76 13.98
CA TYR A 80 32.47 -11.89 14.18
C TYR A 80 32.76 -10.42 13.87
N CYS A 81 32.16 -9.90 12.81
CA CYS A 81 32.38 -8.53 12.36
C CYS A 81 31.07 -7.74 12.28
N HIS A 82 31.18 -6.43 12.49
CA HIS A 82 30.00 -5.57 12.53
C HIS A 82 29.30 -5.45 11.16
N HIS A 83 30.01 -5.74 10.06
CA HIS A 83 29.42 -5.75 8.71
C HIS A 83 28.44 -6.91 8.55
N VAL A 84 28.79 -8.12 9.01
CA VAL A 84 27.87 -9.27 9.01
C VAL A 84 26.67 -9.00 9.89
N ALA A 85 26.90 -8.50 11.11
CA ALA A 85 25.82 -8.10 12.01
C ALA A 85 24.94 -6.99 11.40
N ALA A 86 25.54 -6.01 10.70
CA ALA A 86 24.79 -4.94 10.03
C ALA A 86 23.92 -5.49 8.90
N VAL A 87 24.42 -6.44 8.11
CA VAL A 87 23.65 -7.10 7.04
C VAL A 87 22.49 -7.92 7.61
N LEU A 88 22.69 -8.64 8.71
CA LEU A 88 21.61 -9.38 9.39
C LEU A 88 20.54 -8.45 9.95
N LEU A 89 20.96 -7.36 10.62
CA LEU A 89 20.04 -6.37 11.19
C LEU A 89 19.30 -5.59 10.09
N PHE A 90 19.99 -5.24 9.01
CA PHE A 90 19.40 -4.61 7.83
C PHE A 90 18.41 -5.56 7.16
N GLY A 91 18.77 -6.83 7.01
CA GLY A 91 17.89 -7.88 6.50
C GLY A 91 16.64 -8.02 7.35
N TYR A 92 16.76 -8.08 8.68
CA TYR A 92 15.59 -8.03 9.56
C TYR A 92 14.74 -6.77 9.31
N LYS A 93 15.32 -5.57 9.40
CA LYS A 93 14.55 -4.32 9.27
C LYS A 93 13.89 -4.11 7.90
N ASN A 94 14.46 -4.66 6.83
CA ASN A 94 14.05 -4.39 5.44
C ASN A 94 13.45 -5.60 4.70
N VAL A 95 13.71 -6.83 5.15
CA VAL A 95 13.12 -8.07 4.62
C VAL A 95 12.03 -8.60 5.56
N SER A 96 12.16 -8.41 6.87
CA SER A 96 11.13 -8.83 7.85
C SER A 96 9.99 -7.84 8.01
N LYS A 97 9.93 -6.81 7.17
CA LYS A 97 8.73 -6.01 6.97
C LYS A 97 8.13 -6.41 5.63
N THR A 98 7.09 -7.22 5.66
CA THR A 98 6.06 -7.15 4.63
C THR A 98 5.32 -5.82 4.79
N ASP A 99 6.02 -4.76 4.43
CA ASP A 99 5.52 -3.48 3.95
C ASP A 99 6.42 -3.16 2.77
N ILE A 100 5.97 -3.46 1.56
CA ILE A 100 6.61 -2.90 0.37
C ILE A 100 6.27 -1.40 0.36
N ARG A 101 7.02 -0.62 1.12
CA ARG A 101 7.31 0.79 0.79
C ARG A 101 8.61 0.79 -0.02
N CYS A 102 8.48 0.94 -1.33
CA CYS A 102 9.59 1.23 -2.22
C CYS A 102 10.25 2.55 -1.79
N SER A 103 11.46 2.49 -1.26
CA SER A 103 12.37 3.63 -1.24
C SER A 103 13.61 3.29 -2.06
N TRP A 104 13.79 4.10 -3.10
CA TRP A 104 14.92 4.07 -4.00
C TRP A 104 16.22 4.24 -3.23
N LEU A 105 17.17 3.33 -3.42
CA LEU A 105 18.57 3.55 -3.05
C LEU A 105 19.03 4.88 -3.68
N LYS A 106 19.42 5.83 -2.82
CA LYS A 106 20.11 7.06 -3.26
C LYS A 106 21.37 6.65 -4.01
N ARG A 107 21.53 7.15 -5.23
CA ARG A 107 22.78 6.99 -5.98
C ARG A 107 23.92 7.68 -5.22
N PRO A 108 25.09 7.03 -5.03
CA PRO A 108 26.26 7.72 -4.52
C PRO A 108 26.70 8.81 -5.51
N LYS A 109 27.02 10.00 -5.00
CA LYS A 109 27.57 11.09 -5.79
C LYS A 109 28.98 10.71 -6.28
N SER A 110 29.17 10.49 -7.58
CA SER A 110 30.51 10.59 -8.19
C SER A 110 30.48 10.97 -9.68
N GLN A 111 31.31 11.99 -9.96
CA GLN A 111 31.86 12.67 -11.15
C GLN A 111 31.41 12.35 -12.61
N PRO A 112 31.48 13.35 -13.51
CA PRO A 112 30.97 13.25 -14.88
C PRO A 112 31.94 12.51 -15.79
N LYS A 113 31.45 11.55 -16.58
CA LYS A 113 32.15 11.00 -17.74
C LYS A 113 31.25 11.04 -18.97
N LYS A 114 31.88 11.30 -20.12
CA LYS A 114 31.29 11.47 -21.46
C LYS A 114 30.23 10.39 -21.74
N ILE A 115 29.06 10.87 -22.17
CA ILE A 115 27.88 10.07 -22.48
C ILE A 115 28.01 9.58 -23.92
N GLU A 116 28.15 8.27 -24.10
CA GLU A 116 27.53 7.59 -25.24
C GLU A 116 26.21 7.02 -24.70
N THR A 117 25.09 7.30 -25.39
CA THR A 117 23.76 6.97 -24.91
C THR A 117 23.46 5.49 -25.14
N ILE A 118 22.88 4.84 -24.13
CA ILE A 118 22.41 3.45 -24.21
C ILE A 118 21.32 3.27 -25.29
N ASP A 119 20.58 4.33 -25.61
CA ASP A 119 19.57 4.33 -26.67
C ASP A 119 20.15 4.06 -28.07
N GLU A 120 21.45 4.31 -28.29
CA GLU A 120 22.13 4.04 -29.57
C GLU A 120 22.76 2.63 -29.65
N MET A 121 23.06 1.99 -28.51
CA MET A 121 23.71 0.66 -28.48
C MET A 121 22.73 -0.50 -28.27
N TYR A 122 21.59 -0.29 -27.62
CA TYR A 122 20.59 -1.33 -27.38
C TYR A 122 19.17 -0.74 -27.38
N PRO A 123 18.46 -0.70 -28.53
CA PRO A 123 17.04 -0.40 -28.50
C PRO A 123 16.34 -1.64 -27.93
N SER A 124 15.99 -1.59 -26.63
CA SER A 124 15.18 -2.63 -26.03
C SER A 124 14.03 -2.04 -25.23
N PRO A 125 12.84 -2.66 -25.32
CA PRO A 125 11.64 -2.22 -24.63
C PRO A 125 11.75 -2.53 -23.13
N ASN A 126 10.88 -1.85 -22.36
CA ASN A 126 10.55 -2.01 -20.92
C ASN A 126 11.15 -0.87 -20.04
N PRO A 127 10.57 -0.49 -18.87
CA PRO A 127 9.97 -1.43 -17.91
C PRO A 127 8.75 -0.99 -17.10
N THR A 128 8.02 -2.04 -16.72
CA THR A 128 6.84 -2.17 -15.88
C THR A 128 7.19 -2.08 -14.39
N TYR A 129 6.38 -1.32 -13.64
CA TYR A 129 6.33 -1.27 -12.19
C TYR A 129 5.09 -2.03 -11.69
N SER A 130 5.25 -2.87 -10.65
CA SER A 130 4.20 -3.70 -10.04
C SER A 130 3.93 -3.28 -8.60
N ALA A 131 2.82 -2.60 -8.35
CA ALA A 131 2.19 -2.59 -7.04
C ALA A 131 1.38 -3.90 -6.86
N PRO A 132 1.32 -4.50 -5.66
CA PRO A 132 0.38 -5.57 -5.36
C PRO A 132 -1.04 -5.07 -5.65
N LEU A 133 -1.71 -5.79 -6.54
CA LEU A 133 -3.09 -5.51 -6.93
C LEU A 133 -4.00 -5.81 -5.76
N ASP A 134 -4.68 -4.79 -5.24
CA ASP A 134 -5.88 -4.96 -4.42
C ASP A 134 -6.96 -5.63 -5.28
N PRO A 135 -7.32 -6.90 -5.05
CA PRO A 135 -8.24 -7.63 -5.91
C PRO A 135 -9.69 -7.12 -5.81
N LEU A 136 -10.05 -6.38 -4.75
CA LEU A 136 -11.41 -5.89 -4.53
C LEU A 136 -11.59 -4.38 -4.65
N SER A 137 -10.54 -3.57 -4.56
CA SER A 137 -10.63 -2.09 -4.67
C SER A 137 -11.26 -1.60 -5.98
N ARG A 138 -11.38 -2.45 -7.00
CA ARG A 138 -11.99 -2.09 -8.29
C ARG A 138 -13.32 -2.82 -8.44
N SER A 139 -14.41 -2.11 -8.20
CA SER A 139 -15.82 -2.35 -8.61
C SER A 139 -16.11 -3.29 -9.79
N SER A 140 -15.20 -3.35 -10.75
CA SER A 140 -15.10 -4.36 -11.80
C SER A 140 -15.24 -5.81 -11.34
N PHE A 141 -14.83 -6.17 -10.12
CA PHE A 141 -14.92 -7.55 -9.61
C PHE A 141 -16.38 -7.92 -9.32
N LEU A 142 -17.16 -7.03 -8.70
CA LEU A 142 -18.60 -7.20 -8.54
C LEU A 142 -19.34 -7.20 -9.88
N LYS A 143 -18.95 -6.33 -10.81
CA LYS A 143 -19.50 -6.35 -12.18
C LYS A 143 -19.22 -7.69 -12.88
N ALA A 144 -18.07 -8.30 -12.65
CA ALA A 144 -17.70 -9.60 -13.20
C ALA A 144 -18.42 -10.77 -12.51
N ALA A 145 -18.55 -10.71 -11.17
CA ALA A 145 -19.32 -11.67 -10.38
C ALA A 145 -20.80 -11.68 -10.81
N ARG A 146 -21.41 -10.49 -10.98
CA ARG A 146 -22.79 -10.36 -11.52
C ARG A 146 -22.92 -10.98 -12.91
N ARG A 147 -21.91 -10.85 -13.76
CA ARG A 147 -21.87 -11.44 -15.11
C ARG A 147 -21.48 -12.93 -15.12
N LYS A 148 -21.09 -13.50 -13.97
CA LYS A 148 -20.52 -14.85 -13.80
C LYS A 148 -19.41 -15.19 -14.80
N ARG A 149 -18.67 -14.18 -15.28
CA ARG A 149 -17.73 -14.33 -16.39
C ARG A 149 -16.45 -13.54 -16.14
N MET A 150 -15.31 -14.21 -16.27
CA MET A 150 -14.00 -13.57 -16.32
C MET A 150 -13.72 -13.10 -17.76
N SER A 151 -13.54 -11.80 -17.97
CA SER A 151 -13.06 -11.31 -19.28
C SER A 151 -11.53 -11.42 -19.36
N LYS A 152 -11.00 -11.65 -20.56
CA LYS A 152 -9.54 -11.65 -20.80
C LYS A 152 -8.88 -10.34 -20.33
N SER A 153 -9.56 -9.21 -20.49
CA SER A 153 -9.11 -7.90 -20.01
C SER A 153 -9.05 -7.79 -18.49
N LEU A 154 -10.06 -8.33 -17.78
CA LEU A 154 -10.10 -8.33 -16.33
C LEU A 154 -9.02 -9.27 -15.76
N LEU A 155 -8.91 -10.48 -16.29
CA LEU A 155 -7.88 -11.44 -15.92
C LEU A 155 -6.48 -10.85 -16.14
N LYS A 156 -6.23 -10.24 -17.31
CA LYS A 156 -4.97 -9.55 -17.57
C LYS A 156 -4.74 -8.44 -16.55
N ARG A 157 -5.75 -7.65 -16.17
CA ARG A 157 -5.60 -6.56 -15.18
C ARG A 157 -5.39 -7.02 -13.74
N LEU A 158 -5.89 -8.21 -13.40
CA LEU A 158 -5.67 -8.84 -12.09
C LEU A 158 -4.33 -9.59 -12.02
N LEU A 159 -3.82 -10.07 -13.15
CA LEU A 159 -2.56 -10.82 -13.22
C LEU A 159 -1.36 -9.99 -13.70
N SER A 160 -1.59 -8.85 -14.35
CA SER A 160 -0.54 -7.96 -14.83
C SER A 160 -0.55 -6.65 -14.06
N ALA A 161 0.65 -6.27 -13.62
CA ALA A 161 0.98 -4.94 -13.21
C ALA A 161 0.89 -3.99 -14.41
N TYR A 162 -0.29 -3.45 -14.68
CA TYR A 162 -0.41 -2.31 -15.58
C TYR A 162 0.36 -1.15 -14.95
N ASN A 163 1.23 -0.49 -15.72
CA ASN A 163 1.79 0.79 -15.29
C ASN A 163 0.66 1.84 -15.32
N LEU A 164 0.19 2.23 -14.14
CA LEU A 164 -0.89 3.18 -13.93
C LEU A 164 -0.38 4.61 -13.67
N GLU A 165 0.93 4.82 -13.62
CA GLU A 165 1.56 6.13 -13.36
C GLU A 165 1.19 7.15 -14.43
N ARG A 166 0.85 6.69 -15.64
CA ARG A 166 0.43 7.54 -16.76
C ARG A 166 -1.03 7.97 -16.70
N CYS A 167 -1.83 7.49 -15.74
CA CYS A 167 -3.22 7.88 -15.61
C CYS A 167 -3.33 9.16 -14.76
N PRO A 168 -3.68 10.33 -15.34
CA PRO A 168 -3.69 11.60 -14.62
C PRO A 168 -4.62 11.57 -13.41
N ALA A 169 -5.76 10.88 -13.51
CA ALA A 169 -6.71 10.75 -12.42
C ALA A 169 -6.16 9.94 -11.23
N ILE A 170 -5.37 8.90 -11.49
CA ILE A 170 -4.75 8.09 -10.43
C ILE A 170 -3.61 8.88 -9.77
N SER A 171 -2.75 9.51 -10.56
CA SER A 171 -1.68 10.37 -10.05
C SER A 171 -2.24 11.52 -9.20
N TRP A 172 -3.34 12.15 -9.66
CA TRP A 172 -4.04 13.18 -8.91
C TRP A 172 -4.58 12.68 -7.58
N GLY A 173 -5.22 11.50 -7.56
CA GLY A 173 -5.69 10.87 -6.33
C GLY A 173 -4.56 10.68 -5.32
N ILE A 174 -3.49 9.98 -5.73
CA ILE A 174 -2.32 9.70 -4.88
C ILE A 174 -1.69 10.98 -4.33
N THR A 175 -1.57 12.02 -5.16
CA THR A 175 -0.90 13.27 -4.76
C THR A 175 -1.70 14.05 -3.74
N ASN A 176 -3.04 14.01 -3.81
CA ASN A 176 -3.92 14.85 -2.99
C ASN A 176 -4.58 14.12 -1.83
N GLU A 177 -4.48 12.80 -1.76
CA GLU A 177 -5.04 11.98 -0.68
C GLU A 177 -4.63 12.50 0.71
N ARG A 178 -3.35 12.84 0.87
CA ARG A 178 -2.85 13.39 2.13
C ARG A 178 -3.47 14.74 2.48
N ALA A 179 -3.64 15.62 1.50
CA ALA A 179 -4.27 16.92 1.70
C ALA A 179 -5.74 16.79 2.10
N ALA A 180 -6.45 15.79 1.56
CA ALA A 180 -7.81 15.48 1.94
C ALA A 180 -7.90 14.96 3.38
N ILE A 181 -7.01 14.05 3.79
CA ILE A 181 -6.93 13.56 5.16
C ILE A 181 -6.56 14.68 6.13
N ASP A 182 -5.58 15.52 5.79
CA ASP A 182 -5.18 16.65 6.63
C ASP A 182 -6.34 17.66 6.80
N SER A 183 -7.16 17.86 5.76
CA SER A 183 -8.38 18.68 5.83
C SER A 183 -9.43 18.06 6.77
N TYR A 184 -9.56 16.74 6.77
CA TYR A 184 -10.44 16.01 7.70
C TYR A 184 -9.93 16.07 9.15
N ILE A 185 -8.61 15.93 9.35
CA ILE A 185 -7.96 16.09 10.67
C ILE A 185 -8.12 17.51 11.20
N LEU A 186 -8.08 18.53 10.32
CA LEU A 186 -8.30 19.93 10.72
C LEU A 186 -9.71 20.16 11.29
N LEU A 187 -10.69 19.32 10.93
CA LEU A 187 -12.01 19.34 11.55
C LEU A 187 -12.03 18.72 12.96
N GLY A 188 -10.89 18.24 13.48
CA GLY A 188 -10.74 17.64 14.80
C GLY A 188 -10.70 16.12 14.80
N ALA A 189 -10.73 15.46 13.64
CA ALA A 189 -10.59 14.01 13.59
C ALA A 189 -9.14 13.55 13.85
N SER A 190 -8.99 12.28 14.23
CA SER A 190 -7.70 11.58 14.21
C SER A 190 -7.83 10.33 13.37
N VAL A 191 -6.85 10.12 12.49
CA VAL A 191 -6.83 9.01 11.51
C VAL A 191 -5.51 8.27 11.59
N GLU A 192 -5.59 6.95 11.69
CA GLU A 192 -4.43 6.04 11.64
C GLU A 192 -4.36 5.33 10.29
N GLU A 193 -3.14 5.19 9.76
CA GLU A 193 -2.89 4.39 8.55
C GLU A 193 -3.26 2.91 8.80
N THR A 194 -3.76 2.25 7.76
CA THR A 194 -4.08 0.82 7.82
C THR A 194 -3.57 0.09 6.58
N GLY A 195 -3.44 -1.23 6.70
CA GLY A 195 -3.01 -2.09 5.61
C GLY A 195 -4.19 -2.80 4.93
N VAL A 196 -3.88 -3.90 4.26
CA VAL A 196 -4.89 -4.76 3.65
C VAL A 196 -5.53 -5.65 4.71
N TRP A 197 -6.86 -5.61 4.77
CA TRP A 197 -7.68 -6.50 5.60
C TRP A 197 -8.12 -7.69 4.77
N LEU A 198 -7.95 -8.91 5.30
CA LEU A 198 -8.41 -10.12 4.63
C LEU A 198 -9.70 -10.63 5.26
N HIS A 199 -10.62 -11.08 4.42
CA HIS A 199 -11.76 -11.86 4.86
C HIS A 199 -11.31 -13.23 5.37
N GLU A 200 -12.08 -13.86 6.24
CA GLU A 200 -11.77 -15.16 6.86
C GLU A 200 -11.56 -16.29 5.83
N SER A 201 -12.16 -16.18 4.65
CA SER A 201 -11.96 -17.11 3.55
C SER A 201 -10.58 -17.00 2.88
N GLY A 202 -9.82 -15.94 3.14
CA GLY A 202 -8.55 -15.62 2.47
C GLY A 202 -8.66 -15.26 0.99
N ALA A 203 -9.84 -15.39 0.39
CA ALA A 203 -10.09 -15.19 -1.04
C ALA A 203 -10.22 -13.71 -1.44
N ILE A 204 -10.65 -12.88 -0.49
CA ILE A 204 -11.00 -11.49 -0.73
C ILE A 204 -10.42 -10.62 0.40
N GLY A 205 -10.04 -9.38 0.08
CA GLY A 205 -9.55 -8.41 1.05
C GLY A 205 -9.88 -6.97 0.67
N ALA A 206 -9.70 -6.03 1.58
CA ALA A 206 -9.99 -4.62 1.38
C ALA A 206 -8.92 -3.73 2.01
N SER A 207 -8.61 -2.60 1.38
CA SER A 207 -7.72 -1.58 1.91
C SER A 207 -8.51 -0.28 2.12
N PRO A 208 -8.97 0.03 3.35
CA PRO A 208 -9.47 1.36 3.68
C PRO A 208 -8.33 2.38 3.67
N ASP A 209 -8.65 3.66 3.47
CA ASP A 209 -7.64 4.74 3.45
C ASP A 209 -7.22 5.17 4.86
N GLY A 210 -7.96 4.78 5.89
CA GLY A 210 -7.59 4.99 7.28
C GLY A 210 -8.64 4.54 8.29
N ILE A 211 -8.21 4.46 9.55
CA ILE A 211 -9.06 4.15 10.71
C ILE A 211 -9.28 5.42 11.51
N VAL A 212 -10.53 5.73 11.84
CA VAL A 212 -10.87 6.90 12.66
C VAL A 212 -10.71 6.54 14.13
N THR A 213 -9.86 7.26 14.85
CA THR A 213 -9.66 7.09 16.30
C THR A 213 -10.28 8.22 17.11
N HIS A 214 -10.52 9.36 16.49
CA HIS A 214 -11.24 10.48 17.08
C HIS A 214 -12.15 11.12 16.03
N GLN A 215 -13.40 11.40 16.40
CA GLN A 215 -14.40 11.96 15.48
C GLN A 215 -14.10 13.42 15.14
N PRO A 216 -14.43 13.89 13.92
CA PRO A 216 -14.38 15.31 13.63
C PRO A 216 -15.45 16.08 14.40
N HIS A 217 -15.18 17.35 14.71
CA HIS A 217 -16.09 18.28 15.36
C HIS A 217 -17.11 18.93 14.41
N CYS A 218 -17.24 18.45 13.17
CA CYS A 218 -18.20 18.99 12.23
C CYS A 218 -19.63 18.56 12.61
N SER A 219 -20.49 19.55 12.86
CA SER A 219 -21.92 19.32 13.01
C SER A 219 -22.59 19.22 11.64
N GLY A 220 -23.71 18.49 11.53
CA GLY A 220 -24.47 18.41 10.28
C GLY A 220 -24.97 19.76 9.72
N HIS A 221 -24.89 20.83 10.52
CA HIS A 221 -25.26 22.19 10.11
C HIS A 221 -24.16 22.92 9.31
N THR A 222 -22.94 22.38 9.28
CA THR A 222 -21.79 23.00 8.59
C THR A 222 -21.88 22.93 7.06
N GLY A 223 -22.77 22.10 6.52
CA GLY A 223 -22.88 21.84 5.08
C GLY A 223 -21.71 21.04 4.49
N ILE A 224 -20.76 20.59 5.33
CA ILE A 224 -19.63 19.72 4.99
C ILE A 224 -19.99 18.26 5.25
N LEU A 225 -20.65 17.97 6.38
CA LEU A 225 -21.06 16.63 6.77
C LEU A 225 -22.46 16.32 6.25
N HIS A 226 -22.56 15.26 5.46
CA HIS A 226 -23.77 14.70 4.90
C HIS A 226 -23.95 13.25 5.39
N PHE A 227 -25.18 12.77 5.34
CA PHE A 227 -25.55 11.45 5.84
C PHE A 227 -26.21 10.67 4.71
N GLN A 228 -25.64 9.52 4.35
CA GLN A 228 -26.21 8.68 3.29
C GLN A 228 -27.63 8.22 3.65
N THR A 229 -27.88 7.97 4.94
CA THR A 229 -29.17 7.54 5.49
C THR A 229 -29.41 8.18 6.87
N GLU A 230 -30.65 8.18 7.35
CA GLU A 230 -30.98 8.66 8.70
C GLU A 230 -30.22 7.92 9.81
N ALA A 231 -29.99 6.62 9.64
CA ALA A 231 -29.22 5.82 10.60
C ALA A 231 -27.77 6.31 10.76
N ALA A 232 -27.19 6.91 9.70
CA ALA A 232 -25.83 7.43 9.71
C ALA A 232 -25.63 8.57 10.71
N LYS A 233 -26.69 9.30 11.06
CA LYS A 233 -26.66 10.40 12.04
C LYS A 233 -26.31 9.95 13.46
N TYR A 234 -26.56 8.68 13.76
CA TYR A 234 -26.40 8.10 15.09
C TYR A 234 -25.16 7.21 15.20
N LEU A 235 -24.31 7.19 14.18
CA LEU A 235 -23.09 6.39 14.15
C LEU A 235 -21.87 7.28 14.02
N GLU A 236 -20.82 6.85 14.71
CA GLU A 236 -19.47 7.39 14.59
C GLU A 236 -18.75 6.68 13.46
N ALA A 237 -17.92 7.42 12.70
CA ALA A 237 -17.12 6.83 11.64
C ALA A 237 -16.02 5.96 12.25
N GLU A 238 -15.80 4.77 11.69
CA GLU A 238 -14.70 3.88 12.10
C GLU A 238 -13.61 3.79 11.02
N LEU A 239 -13.97 4.09 9.77
CA LEU A 239 -13.10 4.08 8.60
C LEU A 239 -13.24 5.39 7.84
N ILE A 240 -12.23 5.67 7.01
CA ILE A 240 -12.34 6.66 5.94
C ILE A 240 -12.09 6.03 4.57
N GLU A 241 -12.72 6.60 3.56
CA GLU A 241 -12.40 6.41 2.14
C GLU A 241 -12.25 7.80 1.51
N VAL A 242 -11.15 8.05 0.82
CA VAL A 242 -10.78 9.35 0.27
C VAL A 242 -10.90 9.33 -1.24
N LYS A 243 -11.65 10.29 -1.79
CA LYS A 243 -11.75 10.50 -3.24
C LYS A 243 -11.41 11.93 -3.60
N CYS A 244 -10.37 12.08 -4.41
CA CYS A 244 -10.01 13.34 -5.05
C CYS A 244 -10.41 13.28 -6.54
N PRO A 245 -11.63 13.70 -6.93
CA PRO A 245 -12.08 13.60 -8.32
C PRO A 245 -11.30 14.52 -9.27
N TYR A 246 -10.49 13.94 -10.15
CA TYR A 246 -9.73 14.70 -11.15
C TYR A 246 -10.61 15.55 -12.09
N SER A 247 -11.81 15.07 -12.42
CA SER A 247 -12.79 15.79 -13.25
C SER A 247 -13.34 17.06 -12.59
N ALA A 248 -13.20 17.18 -11.27
CA ALA A 248 -13.69 18.30 -10.46
C ALA A 248 -12.53 19.05 -9.76
N LYS A 249 -11.29 18.88 -10.22
CA LYS A 249 -10.09 19.40 -9.56
C LYS A 249 -10.02 20.92 -9.38
N ASP A 250 -10.80 21.68 -10.15
CA ASP A 250 -10.79 23.15 -10.17
C ASP A 250 -12.16 23.75 -9.80
N MET A 251 -13.05 22.99 -9.15
CA MET A 251 -14.41 23.44 -8.82
C MET A 251 -14.92 22.89 -7.49
N LYS A 252 -15.99 23.48 -6.96
CA LYS A 252 -16.68 22.96 -5.77
C LYS A 252 -17.39 21.66 -6.07
N ILE A 253 -17.60 20.86 -5.03
CA ILE A 253 -18.19 19.52 -5.18
C ILE A 253 -19.66 19.63 -5.62
N LYS A 254 -20.39 20.62 -5.12
CA LYS A 254 -21.77 20.89 -5.57
C LYS A 254 -21.84 21.24 -7.05
N ASP A 255 -20.94 22.11 -7.53
CA ASP A 255 -20.87 22.46 -8.95
C ASP A 255 -20.53 21.23 -9.81
N ALA A 256 -19.65 20.35 -9.31
CA ALA A 256 -19.30 19.12 -10.00
C ALA A 256 -20.49 18.15 -10.14
N VAL A 257 -21.35 18.05 -9.12
CA VAL A 257 -22.58 17.23 -9.19
C VAL A 257 -23.50 17.68 -10.33
N GLU A 258 -23.57 18.98 -10.57
CA GLU A 258 -24.45 19.56 -11.60
C GLU A 258 -23.83 19.54 -13.01
N THR A 259 -22.52 19.73 -13.10
CA THR A 259 -21.84 20.04 -14.38
C THR A 259 -21.01 18.88 -14.93
N VAL A 260 -20.56 17.94 -14.10
CA VAL A 260 -19.71 16.81 -14.52
C VAL A 260 -20.59 15.61 -14.89
N PRO A 261 -20.65 15.21 -16.18
CA PRO A 261 -21.46 14.07 -16.58
C PRO A 261 -21.01 12.78 -15.88
N GLY A 262 -21.96 12.09 -15.26
CA GLY A 262 -21.69 10.81 -14.59
C GLY A 262 -20.91 10.96 -13.27
N PHE A 263 -20.92 12.14 -12.64
CA PHE A 263 -20.37 12.29 -11.30
C PHE A 263 -21.02 11.31 -10.32
N PHE A 264 -20.23 10.77 -9.40
CA PHE A 264 -20.66 9.67 -8.53
C PHE A 264 -21.50 10.12 -7.33
N LEU A 265 -21.50 11.42 -7.03
CA LEU A 265 -22.42 12.01 -6.06
C LEU A 265 -23.67 12.57 -6.76
N GLU A 266 -24.73 12.71 -5.99
CA GLU A 266 -25.96 13.40 -6.36
C GLU A 266 -26.47 14.25 -5.20
N THR A 267 -27.39 15.16 -5.50
CA THR A 267 -28.07 15.97 -4.48
C THR A 267 -29.47 15.45 -4.29
N ALA A 268 -29.82 15.08 -3.05
CA ALA A 268 -31.17 14.71 -2.63
C ALA A 268 -31.52 15.51 -1.36
N ASP A 269 -32.70 16.13 -1.35
CA ASP A 269 -33.18 16.95 -0.22
C ASP A 269 -32.19 18.03 0.27
N GLY A 270 -31.35 18.55 -0.63
CA GLY A 270 -30.33 19.56 -0.34
C GLY A 270 -29.03 19.02 0.26
N TYR A 271 -28.90 17.70 0.42
CA TYR A 271 -27.70 17.02 0.90
C TYR A 271 -27.01 16.24 -0.23
N LEU A 272 -25.70 16.04 -0.08
CA LEU A 272 -24.91 15.20 -0.99
C LEU A 272 -25.04 13.73 -0.59
N HIS A 273 -25.36 12.89 -1.57
CA HIS A 273 -25.45 11.45 -1.42
C HIS A 273 -24.53 10.76 -2.43
N LEU A 274 -23.98 9.61 -2.05
CA LEU A 274 -23.30 8.72 -2.98
C LEU A 274 -24.34 7.89 -3.72
N LYS A 275 -24.24 7.84 -5.05
CA LYS A 275 -25.11 6.99 -5.86
C LYS A 275 -24.90 5.52 -5.51
N GLU A 276 -25.96 4.80 -5.17
CA GLU A 276 -25.88 3.41 -4.71
C GLU A 276 -25.49 2.41 -5.81
N ASP A 277 -25.72 2.78 -7.07
CA ASP A 277 -25.28 2.03 -8.26
C ASP A 277 -23.81 2.32 -8.62
N SER A 278 -23.16 3.25 -7.90
CA SER A 278 -21.77 3.61 -8.14
C SER A 278 -20.80 2.52 -7.68
N ASP A 279 -19.66 2.52 -8.36
CA ASP A 279 -18.54 1.65 -8.08
C ASP A 279 -17.95 1.89 -6.68
N TYR A 280 -18.00 3.13 -6.20
CA TYR A 280 -17.50 3.53 -4.89
C TYR A 280 -18.42 3.10 -3.75
N TYR A 281 -19.75 3.12 -3.96
CA TYR A 281 -20.70 2.62 -2.96
C TYR A 281 -20.40 1.17 -2.62
N HIS A 282 -20.24 0.35 -3.66
CA HIS A 282 -19.90 -1.05 -3.50
C HIS A 282 -18.50 -1.29 -2.92
N GLN A 283 -17.53 -0.41 -3.20
CA GLN A 283 -16.19 -0.48 -2.59
C GLN A 283 -16.27 -0.28 -1.08
N ILE A 284 -16.98 0.76 -0.63
CA ILE A 284 -17.14 1.11 0.79
C ILE A 284 -17.93 0.03 1.53
N GLN A 285 -19.01 -0.48 0.94
CA GLN A 285 -19.75 -1.60 1.53
C GLN A 285 -18.85 -2.84 1.67
N GLY A 286 -18.05 -3.18 0.66
CA GLY A 286 -17.08 -4.27 0.75
C GLY A 286 -16.08 -4.09 1.89
N GLN A 287 -15.51 -2.89 2.03
CA GLN A 287 -14.62 -2.55 3.14
C GLN A 287 -15.31 -2.74 4.50
N LEU A 288 -16.53 -2.22 4.68
CA LEU A 288 -17.29 -2.33 5.93
C LEU A 288 -17.57 -3.79 6.33
N TYR A 289 -17.87 -4.65 5.36
CA TYR A 289 -18.07 -6.08 5.62
C TYR A 289 -16.77 -6.81 5.98
N ILE A 290 -15.69 -6.59 5.22
CA ILE A 290 -14.41 -7.29 5.41
C ILE A 290 -13.74 -6.90 6.72
N THR A 291 -13.79 -5.61 7.06
CA THR A 291 -13.23 -5.06 8.30
C THR A 291 -14.13 -5.28 9.52
N LYS A 292 -15.36 -5.80 9.31
CA LYS A 292 -16.44 -5.94 10.31
C LYS A 292 -16.85 -4.62 10.98
N LYS A 293 -16.62 -3.49 10.31
CA LYS A 293 -17.00 -2.15 10.77
C LYS A 293 -18.47 -1.84 10.44
N LYS A 294 -18.98 -0.76 11.01
CA LYS A 294 -20.38 -0.33 10.86
C LYS A 294 -20.51 0.95 10.05
N CYS A 295 -19.51 1.81 10.08
CA CYS A 295 -19.60 3.16 9.53
C CYS A 295 -18.28 3.61 8.89
N CYS A 296 -18.37 4.28 7.74
CA CYS A 296 -17.25 4.86 7.00
C CYS A 296 -17.61 6.29 6.61
N ASP A 297 -16.67 7.23 6.78
CA ASP A 297 -16.77 8.56 6.21
C ASP A 297 -16.11 8.56 4.82
N LEU A 298 -16.93 8.78 3.77
CA LEU A 298 -16.41 9.08 2.43
C LEU A 298 -16.02 10.55 2.37
N ILE A 299 -14.72 10.82 2.29
CA ILE A 299 -14.13 12.14 2.16
C ILE A 299 -13.97 12.45 0.66
N VAL A 300 -14.76 13.39 0.15
CA VAL A 300 -14.61 13.91 -1.21
C VAL A 300 -13.92 15.27 -1.12
N TRP A 301 -12.77 15.39 -1.77
CA TRP A 301 -11.93 16.57 -1.65
C TRP A 301 -11.54 17.15 -3.00
N THR A 302 -11.58 18.47 -3.08
CA THR A 302 -10.99 19.28 -4.13
C THR A 302 -10.17 20.38 -3.47
N PRO A 303 -9.22 21.03 -4.18
CA PRO A 303 -8.50 22.18 -3.65
C PRO A 303 -9.39 23.32 -3.16
N THR A 304 -10.66 23.37 -3.61
CA THR A 304 -11.61 24.44 -3.31
C THR A 304 -12.71 24.05 -2.34
N ASP A 305 -12.88 22.77 -2.02
CA ASP A 305 -14.05 22.27 -1.31
C ASP A 305 -13.83 20.88 -0.68
N LEU A 306 -14.54 20.61 0.41
CA LEU A 306 -14.51 19.36 1.17
C LEU A 306 -15.94 18.95 1.49
N ALA A 307 -16.30 17.70 1.17
CA ALA A 307 -17.55 17.09 1.56
C ALA A 307 -17.29 15.73 2.22
N ILE A 308 -18.04 15.43 3.27
CA ILE A 308 -17.97 14.17 4.00
C ILE A 308 -19.34 13.52 3.90
N ILE A 309 -19.41 12.30 3.36
CA ILE A 309 -20.65 11.52 3.32
C ILE A 309 -20.49 10.35 4.28
N ARG A 310 -21.21 10.41 5.40
CA ARG A 310 -21.21 9.32 6.38
C ARG A 310 -22.08 8.17 5.89
N MET A 311 -21.46 7.01 5.74
CA MET A 311 -22.06 5.80 5.19
C MET A 311 -22.13 4.69 6.23
N VAL A 312 -23.30 4.08 6.35
CA VAL A 312 -23.53 2.92 7.20
C VAL A 312 -23.45 1.65 6.37
N LYS A 313 -23.01 0.57 7.02
CA LYS A 313 -23.06 -0.78 6.45
C LYS A 313 -24.50 -1.16 6.09
N ASP A 314 -24.74 -1.42 4.82
CA ASP A 314 -26.01 -1.84 4.26
C ASP A 314 -26.17 -3.35 4.41
N ILE A 315 -27.12 -3.76 5.24
CA ILE A 315 -27.40 -5.16 5.57
C ILE A 315 -27.77 -5.97 4.31
N ASN A 316 -28.44 -5.33 3.34
CA ASN A 316 -28.86 -5.98 2.10
C ASN A 316 -27.68 -6.22 1.15
N TRP A 317 -26.53 -5.58 1.40
CA TRP A 317 -25.32 -5.77 0.59
C TRP A 317 -24.58 -7.07 0.93
N SER A 318 -24.81 -7.66 2.11
CA SER A 318 -24.14 -8.88 2.62
C SER A 318 -24.02 -10.02 1.60
N ALA A 319 -25.09 -10.29 0.84
CA ALA A 319 -25.13 -11.35 -0.16
C ALA A 319 -24.07 -11.20 -1.27
N ASN A 320 -23.41 -10.04 -1.40
CA ASN A 320 -22.31 -9.86 -2.34
C ASN A 320 -20.99 -10.48 -1.85
N ILE A 321 -20.79 -10.67 -0.55
CA ILE A 321 -19.57 -11.30 -0.01
C ILE A 321 -19.45 -12.74 -0.51
N GLU A 322 -20.51 -13.54 -0.36
CA GLU A 322 -20.55 -14.93 -0.85
C GLU A 322 -20.32 -14.97 -2.36
N LYS A 323 -21.02 -14.13 -3.14
CA LYS A 323 -20.85 -14.05 -4.60
C LYS A 323 -19.41 -13.72 -5.02
N LEU A 324 -18.71 -12.89 -4.24
CA LEU A 324 -17.32 -12.54 -4.51
C LEU A 324 -16.38 -13.72 -4.22
N ILE A 325 -16.62 -14.45 -3.14
CA ILE A 325 -15.87 -15.65 -2.76
C ILE A 325 -16.09 -16.76 -3.79
N ASP A 326 -17.34 -17.03 -4.16
CA ASP A 326 -17.70 -18.02 -5.18
C ASP A 326 -17.04 -17.65 -6.52
N PHE A 327 -17.09 -16.38 -6.91
CA PHE A 327 -16.43 -15.93 -8.13
C PHE A 327 -14.91 -16.13 -8.08
N TYR A 328 -14.27 -15.91 -6.93
CA TYR A 328 -12.85 -16.16 -6.77
C TYR A 328 -12.52 -17.65 -7.00
N PHE A 329 -13.19 -18.56 -6.31
CA PHE A 329 -12.88 -20.00 -6.39
C PHE A 329 -13.40 -20.69 -7.65
N GLU A 330 -14.58 -20.32 -8.15
CA GLU A 330 -15.22 -20.99 -9.28
C GLU A 330 -14.85 -20.39 -10.64
N LYS A 331 -14.43 -19.12 -10.69
CA LYS A 331 -14.16 -18.42 -11.95
C LYS A 331 -12.73 -17.91 -12.04
N PHE A 332 -12.23 -17.21 -11.03
CA PHE A 332 -10.90 -16.63 -11.09
C PHE A 332 -9.81 -17.69 -11.03
N ILE A 333 -9.76 -18.52 -9.98
CA ILE A 333 -8.72 -19.56 -9.83
C ILE A 333 -8.67 -20.53 -11.02
N PRO A 334 -9.80 -21.10 -11.50
CA PRO A 334 -9.76 -21.99 -12.66
C PRO A 334 -9.28 -21.31 -13.93
N GLU A 335 -9.57 -20.01 -14.11
CA GLU A 335 -9.11 -19.26 -15.28
C GLU A 335 -7.60 -18.95 -15.22
N VAL A 336 -7.06 -18.70 -14.02
CA VAL A 336 -5.61 -18.51 -13.80
C VAL A 336 -4.85 -19.81 -14.11
N ASN A 337 -5.39 -20.96 -13.69
CA ASN A 337 -4.77 -22.28 -13.83
C ASN A 337 -4.87 -22.89 -15.24
N LYS A 338 -5.53 -22.22 -16.20
CA LYS A 338 -5.55 -22.64 -17.62
C LYS A 338 -4.27 -22.29 -18.39
N LYS A 339 -3.36 -21.55 -17.76
CA LYS A 339 -2.01 -21.27 -18.27
C LYS A 339 -1.07 -22.38 -17.84
#